data_AF-A0A5B1M725-F1
#
_entry.id   AF-A0A5B1M725-F1
#
_cell.length_a   1.000
_cell.length_b   1.000
_cell.length_c   1.000
_cell.angle_alpha   90.00
_cell.angle_beta   90.00
_cell.angle_gamma   90.00
#
_symmetry.space_group_name_H-M   'P 1'
#
loop_
_entity.id
_entity.type
_entity.pdbx_description
1 polymer ?
#
loop_
_entity_poly.entity_id
_entity_poly.type
_entity_poly.pdbx_seq_one_letter_code
_entity_poly.pdbx_strand_id
1 'polypeptide(L)' 'MNWHAATVPADRLVPLLDRIRNAGGTIAGSRPDVDGVHVTWTDGSCVDAPTTGRPAGGR' A
#
# COMPACT_ATOMS: atom_id res chain seq x y z
N MET A 1 7.15 6.63 -7.25
CA MET A 1 5.80 6.20 -6.83
C MET A 1 4.95 6.04 -8.07
N ASN A 2 4.43 4.84 -8.34
CA ASN A 2 3.48 4.60 -9.42
C ASN A 2 2.10 4.38 -8.84
N TRP A 3 1.08 4.85 -9.56
CA TRP A 3 -0.31 4.70 -9.20
C TRP A 3 -0.92 3.49 -9.87
N HIS A 4 -1.72 2.75 -9.11
CA HIS A 4 -2.43 1.57 -9.55
C HIS A 4 -3.89 1.62 -9.11
N ALA A 5 -4.75 0.99 -9.90
CA ALA A 5 -6.15 0.84 -9.61
C ALA A 5 -6.66 -0.50 -10.12
N ALA A 6 -7.53 -1.15 -9.37
CA ALA A 6 -8.20 -2.37 -9.79
C ALA A 6 -9.57 -2.48 -9.13
N THR A 7 -10.53 -3.04 -9.87
CA THR A 7 -11.82 -3.49 -9.30
C THR A 7 -11.76 -4.99 -9.15
N VAL A 8 -12.02 -5.48 -7.93
CA VAL A 8 -12.02 -6.92 -7.63
C VAL A 8 -13.30 -7.32 -6.90
N PRO A 9 -13.79 -8.57 -7.06
CA PRO A 9 -14.87 -9.09 -6.23
C PRO A 9 -14.51 -9.03 -4.75
N ALA A 10 -15.52 -8.94 -3.87
CA ALA A 10 -15.32 -8.83 -2.42
C ALA A 10 -14.48 -10.01 -1.86
N ASP A 11 -14.71 -11.23 -2.34
CA ASP A 11 -13.95 -12.43 -1.93
C ASP A 11 -12.46 -12.38 -2.33
N ARG A 12 -12.09 -11.52 -3.29
CA ARG A 12 -10.72 -11.32 -3.77
C ARG A 12 -10.05 -10.07 -3.20
N LEU A 13 -10.78 -9.27 -2.43
CA LEU A 13 -10.25 -8.05 -1.82
C LEU A 13 -9.12 -8.37 -0.83
N VAL A 14 -9.33 -9.31 0.09
CA VAL A 14 -8.32 -9.65 1.11
C VAL A 14 -7.00 -10.12 0.46
N PRO A 15 -7.00 -11.10 -0.47
CA PRO A 15 -5.79 -11.48 -1.21
C PRO A 15 -5.11 -10.34 -1.97
N LEU A 16 -5.88 -9.39 -2.52
CA LEU A 16 -5.33 -8.22 -3.21
C LEU A 16 -4.62 -7.30 -2.22
N LEU A 17 -5.25 -6.98 -1.09
CA LEU A 17 -4.68 -6.12 -0.06
C LEU A 17 -3.38 -6.71 0.52
N ASP A 18 -3.34 -8.03 0.74
CA ASP A 18 -2.12 -8.70 1.21
C ASP A 18 -1.00 -8.63 0.18
N ARG A 19 -1.30 -8.84 -1.12
CA ARG A 19 -0.31 -8.69 -2.19
C ARG A 19 0.25 -7.28 -2.26
N ILE A 20 -0.60 -6.27 -2.15
CA ILE A 20 -0.17 -4.87 -2.18
C ILE A 20 0.77 -4.58 -1.00
N ARG A 21 0.41 -5.00 0.22
CA ARG A 21 1.25 -4.82 1.41
C ARG A 21 2.58 -5.57 1.29
N ASN A 22 2.55 -6.82 0.82
CA ASN A 22 3.75 -7.64 0.64
C ASN A 22 4.70 -7.07 -0.43
N ALA A 23 4.16 -6.35 -1.42
CA ALA A 23 4.95 -5.62 -2.42
C ALA A 23 5.45 -4.25 -1.92
N GLY A 24 5.16 -3.86 -0.68
CA GLY A 24 5.50 -2.54 -0.13
C GLY A 24 4.63 -1.41 -0.67
N GLY A 25 3.46 -1.74 -1.23
CA GLY A 25 2.49 -0.74 -1.70
C GLY A 25 1.64 -0.17 -0.57
N THR A 26 1.17 1.06 -0.77
CA THR A 26 0.30 1.78 0.17
C THR A 26 -1.09 1.93 -0.43
N ILE A 27 -2.13 1.48 0.29
CA ILE A 27 -3.52 1.68 -0.13
C ILE A 27 -3.88 3.16 0.01
N ALA A 28 -4.25 3.78 -1.09
CA ALA A 28 -4.65 5.19 -1.13
C ALA A 28 -6.16 5.36 -0.94
N GLY A 29 -6.95 4.38 -1.36
CA GLY A 29 -8.40 4.40 -1.20
C GLY A 29 -9.08 3.11 -1.63
N SER A 30 -10.32 2.95 -1.19
CA SER A 30 -11.21 1.88 -1.62
C SER A 30 -12.65 2.38 -1.64
N ARG A 31 -13.43 1.94 -2.63
CA ARG A 31 -14.86 2.23 -2.73
C ARG A 31 -15.63 1.02 -3.25
N PRO A 32 -16.88 0.82 -2.80
CA PRO A 32 -17.76 -0.16 -3.42
C PRO A 32 -18.06 0.23 -4.87
N ASP A 33 -18.22 -0.76 -5.73
CA ASP A 33 -18.52 -0.64 -7.16
C ASP A 33 -19.54 -1.73 -7.55
N VAL A 34 -20.22 -1.58 -8.69
CA VAL A 34 -21.26 -2.54 -9.11
C VAL A 34 -20.71 -3.94 -9.32
N ASP A 35 -19.45 -4.03 -9.76
CA ASP A 35 -18.75 -5.29 -10.02
C ASP A 35 -17.85 -5.74 -8.85
N GLY A 36 -17.88 -5.04 -7.71
CA GLY A 36 -17.12 -5.42 -6.51
C GLY A 36 -16.58 -4.23 -5.71
N VAL A 37 -15.27 -4.21 -5.49
CA VAL A 37 -14.58 -3.16 -4.74
C VAL A 37 -13.46 -2.59 -5.60
N HIS A 38 -13.56 -1.30 -5.89
CA HIS A 38 -12.50 -0.55 -6.55
C HIS A 38 -11.47 -0.11 -5.51
N VAL A 39 -10.22 -0.49 -5.72
CA VAL A 39 -9.08 -0.18 -4.84
C VAL A 39 -8.05 0.59 -5.63
N THR A 40 -7.57 1.68 -5.05
CA THR A 40 -6.43 2.46 -5.56
C THR A 40 -5.27 2.37 -4.59
N TRP A 41 -4.07 2.16 -5.12
CA TRP A 41 -2.85 2.07 -4.32
C TRP A 41 -1.68 2.68 -5.06
N THR A 42 -0.64 3.01 -4.31
CA THR A 42 0.66 3.37 -4.87
C THR A 42 1.64 2.25 -4.60
N ASP A 43 2.45 1.90 -5.59
CA ASP A 43 3.73 1.27 -5.30
C ASP A 43 4.80 2.37 -5.25
N GLY A 44 5.74 2.21 -4.36
CA GLY A 44 6.67 3.28 -4.07
C GLY A 44 7.75 2.78 -3.18
N SER A 45 8.84 2.34 -3.80
CA SER A 45 10.17 2.53 -3.25
C SER A 45 10.40 4.02 -2.98
N CYS A 46 9.85 4.54 -1.88
CA CYS A 46 10.53 5.57 -1.12
C CYS A 46 11.60 4.85 -0.31
N VAL A 47 12.75 4.60 -0.94
CA VAL A 47 14.01 4.53 -0.18
C VAL A 47 14.30 5.94 0.33
N ASP A 48 13.50 6.37 1.30
CA ASP A 48 13.81 7.46 2.21
C ASP A 48 13.05 7.24 3.50
N ALA A 49 13.40 6.14 4.17
CA ALA A 49 13.56 6.21 5.60
C ALA A 49 14.93 5.63 5.96
N PRO A 50 16.05 6.32 5.67
CA PRO A 50 17.11 6.24 6.63
C PRO A 50 16.53 6.83 7.92
N THR A 51 16.18 5.96 8.87
CA THR A 51 16.46 6.31 10.26
C THR A 51 17.98 6.41 10.35
N THR A 52 18.55 7.49 9.81
CA THR A 52 19.89 7.93 10.17
C THR A 52 19.79 8.19 11.65
N GLY A 53 20.44 7.31 12.41
CA GLY A 53 20.30 7.21 13.84
C GLY A 53 20.27 8.58 14.49
N ARG A 54 19.24 8.82 15.27
CA ARG A 54 19.39 9.68 16.43
C ARG A 54 20.59 9.13 17.21
N PRO A 55 21.73 9.83 17.33
CA PRO A 55 22.75 9.37 18.24
C PRO A 55 22.10 9.40 19.62
N ALA A 56 21.99 8.23 20.24
CA ALA A 56 21.93 8.13 21.68
C ALA A 56 23.29 8.60 22.21
N GLY A 57 23.50 9.92 22.19
CA GLY A 57 24.56 10.57 22.93
C GLY A 57 24.19 10.46 24.40
N GLY A 58 24.71 9.43 25.04
CA GLY A 58 24.73 9.29 26.48
C GLY A 58 25.87 10.09 27.11
N ARG A 59 25.67 10.32 28.41
CA ARG A 59 26.48 11.03 29.41
C ARG A 59 26.25 12.53 29.48
#